data_AF-A0AA89CAJ9-F1
#
_entry.id   AF-A0AA89CAJ9-F1
#
_cell.length_a   1.000
_cell.length_b   1.000
_cell.length_c   1.000
_cell.angle_alpha   90.00
_cell.angle_beta   90.00
_cell.angle_gamma   90.00
#
_symmetry.space_group_name_H-M   'P 1'
#
loop_
_entity.id
_entity.type
_entity.pdbx_description
1 polymer ?
#
loop_
_entity_poly.entity_id
_entity_poly.type
_entity_poly.pdbx_seq_one_letter_code
_entity_poly.pdbx_strand_id
1 'polypeptide(L)'
;MESVYYIARGNISKFHHDMCSLWNVPSDNVNKRTLYTKAQRGVDLMKKLRKFPDKKRYNNLSASEFVIPKANDDKCKRSIDEQDEKSPKKQCVINNQSCIIEKLRNDIKVLKDKLRNLKLYRLNEKMKRKDIANQSLRKKVIDLQCKLKEKTSKTSSKYTQCDLQNSKVKEILKENDKLKDLLDEINNNQDDVEDEKESKIIDFRLDTKGRPYSAKLRQVFYEFRSRNVGVEHISPLINSVLSLVNTTAVNLPSKSSAALLTCELGIIGRQHIKEEIKTSDNISMLRDGTTKKGHHFYGVEISTNQKIITAGLREVHDGKASTYVDCVNEIIGDIEGEDKSIEVKTKVKNFMTDRCATEAKVNKILTSQFNNKDHDYLPTDSNKQEPNSFKCGVHPLLQMSDVCIKEIQNLEKSEGISNDDADLKKETVCVKLLKCVSKLFHKDGSGDPLLASLFITSCSEHEMKNVPIMNFRGNRFNLLFYNAAGTYILKDKIIEYISSSKSSLNYIQSFIMTYLQNSFTLSILRALAILCKKLQNHIGTLFKIYLKML
;
A
#
# COMPACT_ATOMS: atom_id res chain seq x y z
N MET A 1 30.92 6.29 -16.69
CA MET A 1 30.11 6.37 -15.44
C MET A 1 29.84 7.82 -15.03
N GLU A 2 30.79 8.74 -15.20
CA GLU A 2 30.58 10.18 -14.94
C GLU A 2 29.45 10.81 -15.76
N SER A 3 29.23 10.40 -17.00
CA SER A 3 28.12 10.93 -17.83
C SER A 3 26.73 10.58 -17.25
N VAL A 4 26.61 9.41 -16.59
CA VAL A 4 25.36 8.99 -15.91
C VAL A 4 25.09 9.86 -14.67
N TYR A 5 26.13 10.41 -14.05
CA TYR A 5 26.02 11.35 -12.94
C TYR A 5 25.38 12.68 -13.36
N TYR A 6 25.66 13.17 -14.57
CA TYR A 6 25.03 14.38 -15.11
C TYR A 6 23.54 14.19 -15.44
N ILE A 7 23.13 12.99 -15.87
CA ILE A 7 21.71 12.64 -16.03
C ILE A 7 20.99 12.74 -14.68
N ALA A 8 21.59 12.20 -13.62
CA ALA A 8 21.02 12.21 -12.27
C ALA A 8 20.89 13.62 -11.66
N ARG A 9 21.72 14.58 -12.11
CA ARG A 9 21.67 15.99 -11.71
C ARG A 9 20.92 16.91 -12.68
N GLY A 10 20.28 16.36 -13.72
CA GLY A 10 19.52 17.15 -14.69
C GLY A 10 20.36 18.06 -15.59
N ASN A 11 21.69 17.90 -15.66
CA ASN A 11 22.55 18.73 -16.51
C ASN A 11 22.60 18.15 -17.93
N ILE A 12 21.51 18.39 -18.68
CA ILE A 12 21.28 17.85 -20.01
C ILE A 12 22.32 18.36 -21.02
N SER A 13 22.74 19.62 -20.91
CA SER A 13 23.72 20.22 -21.84
C SER A 13 25.11 19.62 -21.69
N LYS A 14 25.58 19.42 -20.45
CA LYS A 14 26.88 18.79 -20.19
C LYS A 14 26.88 17.31 -20.55
N PHE A 15 25.80 16.60 -20.20
CA PHE A 15 25.61 15.22 -20.63
C PHE A 15 25.63 15.06 -22.16
N HIS A 16 24.91 15.94 -22.87
CA HIS A 16 24.85 15.90 -24.33
C HIS A 16 26.22 16.18 -24.96
N HIS A 17 26.94 17.19 -24.46
CA HIS A 17 28.31 17.48 -24.90
C HIS A 17 29.25 16.30 -24.69
N ASP A 18 29.26 15.70 -23.49
CA ASP A 18 30.16 14.59 -23.16
C ASP A 18 29.85 13.35 -23.99
N MET A 19 28.57 13.05 -24.24
CA MET A 19 28.18 11.92 -25.08
C MET A 19 28.50 12.14 -26.56
N CYS A 20 28.32 13.37 -27.07
CA CYS A 20 28.70 13.71 -28.44
C CYS A 20 30.22 13.65 -28.63
N SER A 21 30.99 14.10 -27.63
CA SER A 21 32.45 13.99 -27.59
C SER A 21 32.91 12.53 -27.54
N LEU A 22 32.32 11.70 -26.67
CA LEU A 22 32.61 10.26 -26.57
C LEU A 22 32.36 9.50 -27.87
N TRP A 23 31.38 9.93 -28.67
CA TRP A 23 31.05 9.29 -29.94
C TRP A 23 31.66 9.97 -31.16
N ASN A 24 32.46 11.02 -30.96
CA ASN A 24 33.06 11.82 -32.02
C ASN A 24 32.02 12.33 -33.04
N VAL A 25 30.85 12.79 -32.55
CA VAL A 25 29.77 13.36 -33.36
C VAL A 25 29.62 14.83 -33.00
N PRO A 26 29.54 15.77 -33.96
CA PRO A 26 29.22 17.17 -33.68
C PRO A 26 27.91 17.28 -32.90
N SER A 27 27.89 18.08 -31.83
CA SER A 27 26.74 18.20 -30.92
C SER A 27 25.46 18.62 -31.66
N ASP A 28 25.59 19.36 -32.74
CA ASP A 28 24.47 19.92 -33.50
C ASP A 28 23.71 18.86 -34.31
N ASN A 29 24.35 17.72 -34.56
CA ASN A 29 23.76 16.60 -35.32
C ASN A 29 22.98 15.61 -34.43
N VAL A 30 22.93 15.84 -33.11
CA VAL A 30 22.28 14.94 -32.16
C VAL A 30 21.22 15.70 -31.38
N ASN A 31 19.95 15.34 -31.55
CA ASN A 31 18.87 15.96 -30.78
C ASN A 31 19.04 15.69 -29.28
N LYS A 32 19.28 16.77 -28.50
CA LYS A 32 19.50 16.76 -27.04
C LYS A 32 18.44 15.96 -26.29
N ARG A 33 17.17 16.12 -26.66
CA ARG A 33 16.02 15.50 -25.98
C ARG A 33 15.90 14.01 -26.28
N THR A 34 16.16 13.62 -27.54
CA THR A 34 16.18 12.22 -27.95
C THR A 34 17.31 11.45 -27.28
N LEU A 35 18.51 12.05 -27.23
CA LEU A 35 19.67 11.46 -26.59
C LEU A 35 19.45 11.25 -25.09
N TYR A 36 18.95 12.28 -24.41
CA TYR A 36 18.62 12.22 -22.99
C TYR A 36 17.56 11.15 -22.70
N THR A 37 16.51 11.06 -23.51
CA THR A 37 15.44 10.05 -23.33
C THR A 37 15.96 8.62 -23.50
N LYS A 38 16.82 8.37 -24.49
CA LYS A 38 17.46 7.05 -24.68
C LYS A 38 18.41 6.72 -23.52
N ALA A 39 19.19 7.69 -23.05
CA ALA A 39 20.10 7.50 -21.93
C ALA A 39 19.35 7.22 -20.61
N GLN A 40 18.25 7.94 -20.36
CA GLN A 40 17.38 7.70 -19.20
C GLN A 40 16.80 6.28 -19.22
N ARG A 41 16.32 5.82 -20.38
CA ARG A 41 15.84 4.44 -20.55
C ARG A 41 16.94 3.41 -20.27
N GLY A 42 18.17 3.65 -20.73
CA GLY A 42 19.32 2.79 -20.42
C GLY A 42 19.64 2.74 -18.92
N VAL A 43 19.59 3.87 -18.22
CA VAL A 43 19.78 3.94 -16.76
C VAL A 43 18.67 3.17 -16.02
N ASP A 44 17.42 3.33 -16.44
CA ASP A 44 16.29 2.62 -15.83
C ASP A 44 16.35 1.11 -16.09
N LEU A 45 16.82 0.71 -17.28
CA LEU A 45 17.09 -0.69 -17.60
C LEU A 45 18.20 -1.25 -16.71
N MET A 46 19.33 -0.54 -16.55
CA MET A 46 20.42 -0.93 -15.65
C MET A 46 19.96 -1.04 -14.18
N LYS A 47 19.12 -0.13 -13.70
CA LYS A 47 18.52 -0.19 -12.35
C LYS A 47 17.61 -1.41 -12.17
N LYS A 48 16.82 -1.75 -13.19
CA LYS A 48 15.97 -2.97 -13.18
C LYS A 48 16.82 -4.24 -13.22
N LEU A 49 17.91 -4.24 -13.99
CA LEU A 49 18.81 -5.39 -14.13
C LEU A 49 19.66 -5.65 -12.88
N ARG A 50 20.00 -4.60 -12.10
CA ARG A 50 20.70 -4.73 -10.81
C ARG A 50 19.93 -5.55 -9.75
N LYS A 51 18.62 -5.78 -9.96
CA LYS A 51 17.77 -6.58 -9.08
C LYS A 51 17.77 -8.07 -9.40
N PHE A 52 18.52 -8.53 -10.41
CA PHE A 52 18.60 -9.95 -10.79
C PHE A 52 20.04 -10.48 -10.70
N PRO A 53 20.31 -11.69 -10.15
CA PRO A 53 21.67 -12.11 -9.80
C PRO A 53 22.50 -12.70 -10.96
N ASP A 54 21.92 -12.89 -12.14
CA ASP A 54 22.51 -13.74 -13.18
C ASP A 54 23.37 -12.94 -14.19
N LYS A 55 24.70 -13.07 -14.08
CA LYS A 55 25.70 -12.40 -14.92
C LYS A 55 25.63 -12.78 -16.40
N LYS A 56 25.07 -13.93 -16.79
CA LYS A 56 25.09 -14.40 -18.20
C LYS A 56 24.13 -13.64 -19.13
N ARG A 57 23.13 -12.94 -18.60
CA ARG A 57 22.22 -12.09 -19.41
C ARG A 57 22.81 -10.73 -19.81
N TYR A 58 23.91 -10.32 -19.16
CA TYR A 58 24.52 -9.00 -19.33
C TYR A 58 25.14 -8.80 -20.74
N ASN A 59 25.81 -9.82 -21.28
CA ASN A 59 26.58 -9.68 -22.52
C ASN A 59 25.71 -9.66 -23.80
N ASN A 60 24.53 -10.27 -23.77
CA ASN A 60 23.67 -10.38 -24.96
C ASN A 60 22.73 -9.18 -25.18
N LEU A 61 22.57 -8.29 -24.20
CA LEU A 61 21.68 -7.11 -24.27
C LEU A 61 22.41 -5.81 -24.62
N SER A 62 23.72 -5.70 -24.39
CA SER A 62 24.45 -4.45 -24.59
C SER A 62 24.70 -4.10 -26.08
N ALA A 63 24.63 -5.08 -26.99
CA ALA A 63 25.01 -4.90 -28.39
C ALA A 63 23.86 -4.51 -29.35
N SER A 64 22.58 -4.68 -28.96
CA SER A 64 21.45 -4.56 -29.91
C SER A 64 20.57 -3.31 -29.77
N GLU A 65 20.71 -2.50 -28.70
CA GLU A 65 19.79 -1.37 -28.43
C GLU A 65 20.40 0.03 -28.64
N PHE A 66 21.66 0.14 -29.07
CA PHE A 66 22.31 1.43 -29.36
C PHE A 66 22.67 1.58 -30.83
N VAL A 67 21.67 1.60 -31.71
CA VAL A 67 21.83 2.09 -33.08
C VAL A 67 21.17 3.46 -33.18
N ILE A 68 21.96 4.50 -33.45
CA ILE A 68 21.48 5.86 -33.73
C ILE A 68 21.30 5.96 -35.24
N PRO A 69 20.10 6.26 -35.77
CA PRO A 69 19.94 6.53 -37.19
C PRO A 69 20.64 7.84 -37.54
N LYS A 70 21.44 7.83 -38.62
CA LYS A 70 22.04 9.05 -39.20
C LYS A 70 20.90 9.97 -39.68
N ALA A 71 21.00 11.25 -39.35
CA ALA A 71 20.08 12.26 -39.85
C ALA A 71 20.38 12.50 -41.34
N ASN A 72 19.39 12.29 -42.20
CA ASN A 72 19.44 12.80 -43.57
C ASN A 72 19.11 14.28 -43.52
N ASP A 73 20.04 15.09 -44.02
CA ASP A 73 19.82 16.48 -44.37
C ASP A 73 18.84 16.55 -45.54
N ASP A 74 17.76 17.31 -45.40
CA ASP A 74 17.17 18.01 -46.54
C ASP A 74 16.39 19.24 -46.05
N LYS A 75 16.93 20.40 -46.39
CA LYS A 75 16.25 21.69 -46.32
C LYS A 75 15.28 21.80 -47.50
N CYS A 76 14.02 22.14 -47.25
CA CYS A 76 13.31 23.04 -48.16
C CYS A 76 12.10 23.69 -47.51
N LYS A 77 12.18 25.02 -47.39
CA LYS A 77 11.03 25.92 -47.33
C LYS A 77 10.33 25.87 -48.69
N ARG A 78 8.98 25.83 -48.71
CA ARG A 78 8.12 26.71 -49.52
C ARG A 78 6.65 26.37 -49.29
N SER A 79 5.91 27.43 -48.99
CA SER A 79 4.46 27.61 -49.13
C SER A 79 4.00 27.20 -50.52
N ILE A 80 2.90 26.46 -50.66
CA ILE A 80 2.13 26.40 -51.91
C ILE A 80 0.65 26.17 -51.59
N ASP A 81 -0.16 27.12 -52.07
CA ASP A 81 -1.59 27.04 -52.35
C ASP A 81 -1.94 25.93 -53.36
N GLU A 82 -3.22 25.60 -53.38
CA GLU A 82 -3.89 24.66 -54.27
C GLU A 82 -3.45 24.73 -55.76
N GLN A 83 -3.22 23.56 -56.37
CA GLN A 83 -4.08 22.97 -57.43
C GLN A 83 -3.36 21.86 -58.22
N ASP A 84 -4.16 20.84 -58.54
CA ASP A 84 -4.17 19.93 -59.69
C ASP A 84 -3.04 18.93 -60.02
N GLU A 85 -3.47 17.67 -59.88
CA GLU A 85 -3.38 16.50 -60.76
C GLU A 85 -2.12 16.12 -61.56
N LYS A 86 -1.79 14.83 -61.37
CA LYS A 86 -0.99 13.91 -62.22
C LYS A 86 0.50 14.22 -62.35
N SER A 87 1.22 13.99 -61.25
CA SER A 87 2.68 13.99 -61.23
C SER A 87 3.26 12.61 -60.82
N PRO A 88 4.39 12.17 -61.43
CA PRO A 88 5.09 10.90 -61.14
C PRO A 88 5.52 10.74 -59.67
N LYS A 89 5.39 11.78 -58.85
CA LYS A 89 5.60 11.73 -57.40
C LYS A 89 4.54 10.88 -56.67
N LYS A 90 3.29 10.83 -57.13
CA LYS A 90 2.27 9.94 -56.50
C LYS A 90 2.59 8.45 -56.69
N GLN A 91 3.13 8.07 -57.85
CA GLN A 91 3.52 6.67 -58.11
C GLN A 91 4.73 6.24 -57.25
N CYS A 92 5.67 7.14 -57.00
CA CYS A 92 6.82 6.88 -56.11
C CYS A 92 6.38 6.68 -54.65
N VAL A 93 5.40 7.45 -54.17
CA VAL A 93 4.84 7.29 -52.82
C VAL A 93 4.10 5.95 -52.68
N ILE A 94 3.34 5.53 -53.69
CA ILE A 94 2.63 4.24 -53.69
C ILE A 94 3.62 3.06 -53.68
N ASN A 95 4.69 3.13 -54.48
CA ASN A 95 5.72 2.10 -54.52
C ASN A 95 6.49 1.99 -53.18
N ASN A 96 6.81 3.13 -52.55
CA ASN A 96 7.43 3.13 -51.22
C ASN A 96 6.49 2.57 -50.14
N GLN A 97 5.19 2.90 -50.19
CA GLN A 97 4.20 2.32 -49.27
C GLN A 97 4.09 0.80 -49.46
N SER A 98 4.09 0.30 -50.69
CA SER A 98 4.06 -1.13 -50.97
C SER A 98 5.28 -1.87 -50.39
N CYS A 99 6.48 -1.30 -50.54
CA CYS A 99 7.71 -1.86 -49.97
C CYS A 99 7.71 -1.87 -48.43
N ILE A 100 7.16 -0.83 -47.79
CA ILE A 100 7.01 -0.78 -46.32
C ILE A 100 6.00 -1.83 -45.85
N ILE A 101 4.87 -1.99 -46.54
CA ILE A 101 3.84 -2.99 -46.19
C ILE A 101 4.43 -4.40 -46.31
N GLU A 102 5.25 -4.67 -47.32
CA GLU A 102 5.89 -5.97 -47.51
C GLU A 102 6.91 -6.29 -46.41
N LYS A 103 7.72 -5.30 -46.00
CA LYS A 103 8.62 -5.43 -44.84
C LYS A 103 7.84 -5.73 -43.56
N LEU A 104 6.77 -4.99 -43.29
CA LEU A 104 5.94 -5.21 -42.10
C LEU A 104 5.27 -6.59 -42.10
N ARG A 105 4.83 -7.09 -43.27
CA ARG A 105 4.30 -8.46 -43.40
C ARG A 105 5.34 -9.52 -43.06
N ASN A 106 6.58 -9.34 -43.50
CA ASN A 106 7.69 -10.24 -43.18
C ASN A 106 8.04 -10.21 -41.68
N ASP A 107 8.08 -9.04 -41.06
CA ASP A 107 8.33 -8.89 -39.62
C ASP A 107 7.22 -9.56 -38.78
N ILE A 108 5.95 -9.39 -39.18
CA ILE A 108 4.82 -10.07 -38.55
C ILE A 108 4.96 -11.59 -38.66
N LYS A 109 5.40 -12.11 -39.81
CA LYS A 109 5.63 -13.55 -40.02
C LYS A 109 6.72 -14.06 -39.07
N VAL A 110 7.86 -13.38 -39.00
CA VAL A 110 8.98 -13.73 -38.09
C VAL A 110 8.54 -13.69 -36.62
N LEU A 111 7.75 -12.69 -36.22
CA LEU A 111 7.24 -12.58 -34.84
C LEU A 111 6.25 -13.69 -34.50
N LYS A 112 5.37 -14.09 -35.43
CA LYS A 112 4.46 -15.23 -35.26
C LYS A 112 5.22 -16.54 -35.06
N ASP A 113 6.32 -16.74 -35.79
CA ASP A 113 7.15 -17.95 -35.65
C ASP A 113 7.93 -17.97 -34.32
N LYS A 114 8.48 -16.82 -33.89
CA LYS A 114 9.08 -16.69 -32.56
C LYS A 114 8.07 -16.96 -31.45
N LEU A 115 6.83 -16.49 -31.58
CA LEU A 115 5.76 -16.73 -30.61
C LEU A 115 5.38 -18.22 -30.54
N ARG A 116 5.29 -18.90 -31.70
CA ARG A 116 5.06 -20.36 -31.75
C ARG A 116 6.17 -21.13 -31.04
N ASN A 117 7.43 -20.79 -31.30
CA ASN A 117 8.58 -21.44 -30.67
C ASN A 117 8.61 -21.21 -29.14
N LEU A 118 8.26 -20.01 -28.67
CA LEU A 118 8.15 -19.73 -27.24
C LEU A 118 7.01 -20.51 -26.56
N LYS A 119 5.88 -20.70 -27.24
CA LYS A 119 4.77 -21.53 -26.73
C LYS A 119 5.20 -23.00 -26.61
N LEU A 120 5.86 -23.55 -27.63
CA LEU A 120 6.43 -24.90 -27.62
C LEU A 120 7.44 -25.09 -26.48
N TYR A 121 8.36 -24.13 -26.31
CA TYR A 121 9.35 -24.16 -25.23
C TYR A 121 8.68 -24.18 -23.83
N ARG A 122 7.67 -23.33 -23.59
CA ARG A 122 6.91 -23.32 -22.33
C ARG A 122 6.16 -24.62 -22.08
N LEU A 123 5.64 -25.25 -23.13
CA LEU A 123 4.95 -26.54 -23.02
C LEU A 123 5.93 -27.65 -22.63
N ASN A 124 7.10 -27.69 -23.25
CA ASN A 124 8.16 -28.66 -22.93
C ASN A 124 8.68 -28.49 -21.50
N GLU A 125 8.85 -27.26 -21.02
CA GLU A 125 9.18 -26.98 -19.62
C GLU A 125 8.12 -27.51 -18.65
N LYS A 126 6.83 -27.32 -18.96
CA LYS A 126 5.73 -27.86 -18.15
C LYS A 126 5.72 -29.38 -18.13
N MET A 127 6.00 -30.04 -19.26
CA MET A 127 6.10 -31.50 -19.34
C MET A 127 7.27 -32.03 -18.50
N LYS A 128 8.46 -31.44 -18.62
CA LYS A 128 9.63 -31.82 -17.79
C LYS A 128 9.35 -31.74 -16.30
N ARG A 129 8.65 -30.69 -15.84
CA ARG A 129 8.28 -30.55 -14.42
C ARG A 129 7.31 -31.65 -13.96
N LYS A 130 6.35 -32.03 -14.82
CA LYS A 130 5.43 -33.16 -14.53
C LYS A 130 6.18 -34.49 -14.46
N ASP A 131 7.16 -34.71 -15.34
CA ASP A 131 7.96 -35.94 -15.32
C ASP A 131 8.79 -36.08 -14.05
N ILE A 132 9.42 -34.98 -13.60
CA ILE A 132 10.17 -34.96 -12.33
C ILE A 132 9.22 -35.25 -11.15
N ALA A 133 8.03 -34.66 -11.12
CA ALA A 133 7.04 -34.92 -10.08
C ALA A 133 6.57 -36.39 -10.07
N ASN A 134 6.32 -36.97 -11.25
CA ASN A 134 5.94 -38.38 -11.39
C ASN A 134 7.06 -39.33 -10.94
N GLN A 135 8.32 -39.03 -11.25
CA GLN A 135 9.46 -39.82 -10.75
C GLN A 135 9.55 -39.78 -9.21
N SER A 136 9.32 -38.62 -8.58
CA SER A 136 9.29 -38.49 -7.12
C SER A 136 8.18 -39.34 -6.49
N LEU A 137 6.98 -39.33 -7.08
CA LEU A 137 5.86 -40.15 -6.61
C LEU A 137 6.15 -41.66 -6.73
N ARG A 138 6.74 -42.11 -7.85
CA ARG A 138 7.15 -43.52 -8.01
C ARG A 138 8.12 -43.97 -6.93
N LYS A 139 9.10 -43.13 -6.56
CA LYS A 139 10.02 -43.43 -5.45
C LYS A 139 9.28 -43.60 -4.11
N LYS A 140 8.30 -42.74 -3.81
CA LYS A 140 7.50 -42.84 -2.58
C LYS A 140 6.66 -44.12 -2.53
N VAL A 141 6.09 -44.55 -3.65
CA VAL A 141 5.31 -45.80 -3.72
C VAL A 141 6.19 -47.01 -3.42
N ILE A 142 7.40 -47.06 -4.00
CA ILE A 142 8.36 -48.14 -3.75
C ILE A 142 8.76 -48.17 -2.27
N ASP A 143 9.06 -47.02 -1.67
CA ASP A 143 9.45 -46.92 -0.25
C ASP A 143 8.33 -47.41 0.69
N LEU A 144 7.08 -47.08 0.39
CA LEU A 144 5.91 -47.58 1.13
C LEU A 144 5.72 -49.09 0.97
N GLN A 145 5.94 -49.64 -0.22
CA GLN A 145 5.89 -51.09 -0.46
C GLN A 145 6.98 -51.84 0.30
N CYS A 146 8.20 -51.29 0.40
CA CYS A 146 9.26 -51.87 1.23
C CYS A 146 8.90 -51.88 2.72
N LYS A 147 8.36 -50.77 3.25
CA LYS A 147 7.91 -50.68 4.66
C LYS A 147 6.76 -51.62 4.99
N LEU A 148 5.87 -51.88 4.03
CA LEU A 148 4.81 -52.87 4.17
C LEU A 148 5.37 -54.30 4.23
N LYS A 149 6.35 -54.63 3.38
CA LYS A 149 7.03 -55.93 3.40
C LYS A 149 7.78 -56.19 4.71
N GLU A 150 8.43 -55.18 5.28
CA GLU A 150 9.09 -55.26 6.59
C GLU A 150 8.12 -55.45 7.77
N LYS A 151 6.89 -54.95 7.68
CA LYS A 151 5.85 -55.19 8.69
C LYS A 151 5.28 -56.60 8.58
N THR A 152 5.14 -57.14 7.38
CA THR A 152 4.67 -58.53 7.18
C THR A 152 5.70 -59.59 7.55
N SER A 153 7.01 -59.32 7.45
CA SER A 153 8.07 -60.27 7.83
C SER A 153 8.38 -60.33 9.33
N LYS A 154 7.83 -59.41 10.15
CA LYS A 154 7.94 -59.44 11.63
C LYS A 154 6.76 -60.12 12.33
N THR A 155 5.83 -60.70 11.57
CA THR A 155 4.60 -61.33 12.11
C THR A 155 4.55 -62.85 11.86
N SER A 156 5.70 -63.50 11.64
CA SER A 156 5.77 -64.95 11.37
C SER A 156 6.75 -65.75 12.26
N SER A 157 7.14 -65.24 13.43
CA SER A 157 7.99 -66.00 14.39
C SER A 157 7.48 -65.94 15.84
N LYS A 158 6.17 -66.08 16.05
CA LYS A 158 5.58 -66.28 17.39
C LYS A 158 4.61 -67.47 17.40
N TYR A 159 5.09 -68.61 16.92
CA TYR A 159 4.36 -69.89 16.96
C TYR A 159 5.29 -71.04 17.37
N THR A 160 6.11 -70.85 18.41
CA THR A 160 6.91 -71.91 19.07
C THR A 160 7.31 -71.54 20.50
N GLN A 161 6.44 -70.83 21.24
CA GLN A 161 6.69 -70.49 22.65
C GLN A 161 5.40 -70.53 23.48
N CYS A 162 4.53 -71.52 23.22
CA CYS A 162 3.23 -71.64 23.88
C CYS A 162 3.22 -72.63 25.08
N ASP A 163 4.19 -73.53 25.18
CA ASP A 163 4.13 -74.60 26.21
C ASP A 163 4.94 -74.33 27.49
N LEU A 164 5.75 -73.26 27.52
CA LEU A 164 6.47 -72.79 28.72
C LEU A 164 5.79 -71.61 29.44
N GLN A 165 4.76 -70.99 28.85
CA GLN A 165 4.05 -69.85 29.44
C GLN A 165 2.91 -70.26 30.40
N ASN A 166 2.41 -71.50 30.30
CA ASN A 166 1.26 -71.95 31.11
C ASN A 166 1.58 -72.25 32.59
N SER A 167 2.86 -72.42 32.97
CA SER A 167 3.24 -72.52 34.39
C SER A 167 3.44 -71.14 35.05
N LYS A 168 4.02 -70.17 34.31
CA LYS A 168 4.19 -68.78 34.78
C LYS A 168 2.88 -68.02 34.95
N VAL A 169 1.87 -68.32 34.15
CA VAL A 169 0.53 -67.71 34.28
C VAL A 169 -0.12 -68.06 35.63
N LYS A 170 0.15 -69.24 36.20
CA LYS A 170 -0.41 -69.63 37.51
C LYS A 170 0.28 -68.95 38.71
N GLU A 171 1.54 -68.55 38.58
CA GLU A 171 2.21 -67.71 39.60
C GLU A 171 1.75 -66.25 39.52
N ILE A 172 1.63 -65.70 38.31
CA ILE A 172 1.16 -64.33 38.07
C ILE A 172 -0.27 -64.12 38.58
N LEU A 173 -1.13 -65.13 38.49
CA LEU A 173 -2.50 -65.06 39.03
C LEU A 173 -2.51 -64.94 40.57
N LYS A 174 -1.57 -65.56 41.29
CA LYS A 174 -1.47 -65.44 42.74
C LYS A 174 -0.88 -64.10 43.19
N GLU A 175 -0.01 -63.48 42.38
CA GLU A 175 0.47 -62.11 42.62
C GLU A 175 -0.60 -61.06 42.30
N ASN A 176 -1.46 -61.31 41.30
CA ASN A 176 -2.58 -60.41 40.96
C ASN A 176 -3.65 -60.34 42.05
N ASP A 177 -3.92 -61.44 42.76
CA ASP A 177 -4.87 -61.40 43.88
C ASP A 177 -4.33 -60.56 45.05
N LYS A 178 -3.01 -60.63 45.33
CA LYS A 178 -2.36 -59.76 46.33
C LYS A 178 -2.30 -58.28 45.91
N LEU A 179 -2.16 -58.01 44.61
CA LEU A 179 -2.20 -56.65 44.06
C LEU A 179 -3.62 -56.06 44.08
N LYS A 180 -4.66 -56.88 43.98
CA LYS A 180 -6.04 -56.44 44.14
C LYS A 180 -6.34 -55.99 45.56
N ASP A 181 -5.89 -56.75 46.55
CA ASP A 181 -6.06 -56.37 47.96
C ASP A 181 -5.34 -55.05 48.28
N LEU A 182 -4.16 -54.81 47.69
CA LEU A 182 -3.44 -53.53 47.80
C LEU A 182 -4.09 -52.38 47.00
N LEU A 183 -4.76 -52.68 45.87
CA LEU A 183 -5.52 -51.69 45.09
C LEU A 183 -6.78 -51.23 45.81
N ASP A 184 -7.45 -52.12 46.54
CA ASP A 184 -8.61 -51.78 47.36
C ASP A 184 -8.20 -50.96 48.60
N GLU A 185 -6.98 -51.15 49.12
CA GLU A 185 -6.38 -50.30 50.17
C GLU A 185 -5.96 -48.91 49.65
N ILE A 186 -5.55 -48.78 48.39
CA ILE A 186 -5.21 -47.50 47.75
C ILE A 186 -6.47 -46.72 47.37
N ASN A 187 -7.50 -47.39 46.83
CA ASN A 187 -8.77 -46.75 46.48
C ASN A 187 -9.48 -46.17 47.71
N ASN A 188 -9.44 -46.85 48.85
CA ASN A 188 -10.01 -46.33 50.10
C ASN A 188 -9.21 -45.15 50.71
N ASN A 189 -8.00 -44.87 50.22
CA ASN A 189 -7.17 -43.73 50.62
C ASN A 189 -7.12 -42.60 49.55
N GLN A 190 -7.75 -42.78 48.38
CA GLN A 190 -7.81 -41.76 47.31
C GLN A 190 -9.04 -40.86 47.37
N ASP A 191 -10.07 -41.21 48.16
CA ASP A 191 -11.26 -40.36 48.33
C ASP A 191 -10.97 -39.03 49.07
N ASP A 192 -9.78 -38.86 49.65
CA ASP A 192 -9.35 -37.63 50.33
C ASP A 192 -8.36 -36.76 49.51
N VAL A 193 -7.99 -37.14 48.27
CA VAL A 193 -7.05 -36.36 47.43
C VAL A 193 -7.41 -36.42 45.93
N GLU A 194 -8.59 -35.93 45.53
CA GLU A 194 -8.86 -35.59 44.12
C GLU A 194 -9.52 -34.20 43.98
N ASP A 195 -8.79 -33.18 44.42
CA ASP A 195 -8.90 -31.80 43.90
C ASP A 195 -7.81 -31.51 42.84
N GLU A 196 -7.31 -32.55 42.16
CA GLU A 196 -6.47 -32.41 40.97
C GLU A 196 -7.35 -32.05 39.76
N LYS A 197 -7.47 -30.75 39.52
CA LYS A 197 -8.17 -30.12 38.40
C LYS A 197 -7.77 -30.77 37.07
N GLU A 198 -8.58 -31.72 36.59
CA GLU A 198 -8.45 -32.31 35.26
C GLU A 198 -8.35 -31.19 34.20
N SER A 199 -7.23 -31.14 33.48
CA SER A 199 -7.04 -30.18 32.41
C SER A 199 -8.00 -30.51 31.27
N LYS A 200 -9.01 -29.66 31.04
CA LYS A 200 -9.99 -29.88 29.97
C LYS A 200 -9.36 -29.55 28.61
N ILE A 201 -9.27 -30.53 27.72
CA ILE A 201 -8.84 -30.31 26.34
C ILE A 201 -10.06 -30.03 25.47
N ILE A 202 -10.05 -28.90 24.75
CA ILE A 202 -11.12 -28.49 23.84
C ILE A 202 -10.61 -28.51 22.40
N ASP A 203 -11.31 -29.22 21.51
CA ASP A 203 -11.15 -29.06 20.06
C ASP A 203 -12.33 -28.25 19.51
N PHE A 204 -12.02 -27.12 18.86
CA PHE A 204 -13.02 -26.26 18.26
C PHE A 204 -13.41 -26.66 16.84
N ARG A 205 -12.88 -27.76 16.30
CA ARG A 205 -13.26 -28.30 15.00
C ARG A 205 -14.52 -29.15 15.12
N LEU A 206 -15.40 -29.02 14.13
CA LEU A 206 -16.58 -29.85 14.01
C LEU A 206 -16.20 -31.20 13.42
N ASP A 207 -16.81 -32.28 13.91
CA ASP A 207 -16.61 -33.63 13.37
C ASP A 207 -17.48 -33.88 12.13
N THR A 208 -17.26 -33.05 11.11
CA THR A 208 -17.91 -33.14 9.80
C THR A 208 -16.87 -33.17 8.69
N LYS A 209 -17.30 -33.48 7.45
CA LYS A 209 -16.41 -33.54 6.29
C LYS A 209 -15.63 -32.22 6.14
N GLY A 210 -14.30 -32.32 6.16
CA GLY A 210 -13.40 -31.16 6.07
C GLY A 210 -13.00 -30.53 7.41
N ARG A 211 -13.56 -31.02 8.54
CA ARG A 211 -13.28 -30.59 9.92
C ARG A 211 -13.17 -29.06 10.07
N PRO A 212 -14.24 -28.31 9.74
CA PRO A 212 -14.24 -26.85 9.81
C PRO A 212 -14.21 -26.37 11.26
N TYR A 213 -13.75 -25.14 11.48
CA TYR A 213 -13.86 -24.48 12.78
C TYR A 213 -15.31 -24.16 13.12
N SER A 214 -15.67 -24.37 14.38
CA SER A 214 -16.98 -24.04 14.96
C SER A 214 -17.30 -22.55 14.83
N ALA A 215 -18.59 -22.22 14.73
CA ALA A 215 -19.05 -20.84 14.63
C ALA A 215 -18.60 -19.97 15.83
N LYS A 216 -18.60 -20.54 17.04
CA LYS A 216 -18.15 -19.86 18.26
C LYS A 216 -16.69 -19.41 18.15
N LEU A 217 -15.80 -20.30 17.69
CA LEU A 217 -14.40 -19.96 17.50
C LEU A 217 -14.23 -18.88 16.40
N ARG A 218 -14.97 -18.99 15.29
CA ARG A 218 -14.93 -17.97 14.23
C ARG A 218 -15.35 -16.60 14.74
N GLN A 219 -16.43 -16.53 15.54
CA GLN A 219 -16.90 -15.29 16.15
C GLN A 219 -15.85 -14.67 17.07
N VAL A 220 -15.19 -15.47 17.91
CA VAL A 220 -14.06 -15.01 18.74
C VAL A 220 -12.94 -14.42 17.87
N PHE A 221 -12.60 -15.08 16.76
CA PHE A 221 -11.62 -14.56 15.81
C PHE A 221 -12.06 -13.22 15.21
N TYR A 222 -13.32 -13.09 14.80
CA TYR A 222 -13.85 -11.84 14.24
C TYR A 222 -13.83 -10.70 15.25
N GLU A 223 -14.20 -10.97 16.51
CA GLU A 223 -14.10 -10.01 17.61
C GLU A 223 -12.67 -9.51 17.82
N PHE A 224 -11.69 -10.41 17.89
CA PHE A 224 -10.28 -10.01 18.00
C PHE A 224 -9.81 -9.18 16.79
N ARG A 225 -10.24 -9.55 15.58
CA ARG A 225 -9.90 -8.79 14.38
C ARG A 225 -10.53 -7.40 14.36
N SER A 226 -11.79 -7.27 14.83
CA SER A 226 -12.46 -5.96 14.96
C SER A 226 -11.73 -5.02 15.93
N ARG A 227 -11.01 -5.59 16.91
CA ARG A 227 -10.18 -4.88 17.89
C ARG A 227 -8.72 -4.71 17.45
N ASN A 228 -8.41 -4.90 16.17
CA ASN A 228 -7.08 -4.76 15.58
C ASN A 228 -5.99 -5.71 16.13
N VAL A 229 -6.37 -6.87 16.68
CA VAL A 229 -5.39 -7.88 17.11
C VAL A 229 -4.81 -8.60 15.88
N GLY A 230 -3.48 -8.59 15.72
CA GLY A 230 -2.78 -9.27 14.62
C GLY A 230 -3.11 -10.77 14.55
N VAL A 231 -3.31 -11.31 13.34
CA VAL A 231 -3.75 -12.71 13.12
C VAL A 231 -2.81 -13.74 13.76
N GLU A 232 -1.52 -13.41 13.83
CA GLU A 232 -0.47 -14.21 14.46
C GLU A 232 -0.59 -14.29 15.99
N HIS A 233 -1.30 -13.34 16.61
CA HIS A 233 -1.42 -13.23 18.06
C HIS A 233 -2.73 -13.83 18.60
N ILE A 234 -3.74 -14.04 17.74
CA ILE A 234 -5.06 -14.49 18.20
C ILE A 234 -5.01 -15.87 18.85
N SER A 235 -4.40 -16.86 18.19
CA SER A 235 -4.32 -18.23 18.74
C SER A 235 -3.50 -18.30 20.05
N PRO A 236 -2.31 -17.66 20.15
CA PRO A 236 -1.61 -17.52 21.43
C PRO A 236 -2.47 -16.89 22.53
N LEU A 237 -3.21 -15.81 22.22
CA LEU A 237 -4.07 -15.14 23.20
C LEU A 237 -5.20 -16.05 23.70
N ILE A 238 -5.84 -16.80 22.80
CA ILE A 238 -6.88 -17.77 23.19
C ILE A 238 -6.29 -18.81 24.15
N ASN A 239 -5.11 -19.37 23.83
CA ASN A 239 -4.45 -20.33 24.71
C ASN A 239 -4.08 -19.71 26.06
N SER A 240 -3.55 -18.49 26.09
CA SER A 240 -3.21 -17.79 27.34
C SER A 240 -4.44 -17.55 28.22
N VAL A 241 -5.60 -17.22 27.63
CA VAL A 241 -6.84 -17.05 28.39
C VAL A 241 -7.38 -18.39 28.90
N LEU A 242 -7.38 -19.43 28.07
CA LEU A 242 -7.85 -20.76 28.46
C LEU A 242 -6.96 -21.41 29.53
N SER A 243 -5.64 -21.17 29.49
CA SER A 243 -4.72 -21.69 30.51
C SER A 243 -5.01 -21.16 31.91
N LEU A 244 -5.60 -19.96 32.03
CA LEU A 244 -6.00 -19.40 33.33
C LEU A 244 -7.17 -20.18 33.98
N VAL A 245 -7.93 -20.93 33.19
CA VAL A 245 -9.06 -21.76 33.63
C VAL A 245 -8.76 -23.26 33.48
N ASN A 246 -7.47 -23.65 33.53
CA ASN A 246 -7.00 -25.03 33.38
C ASN A 246 -7.57 -25.75 32.14
N THR A 247 -7.78 -24.99 31.07
CA THR A 247 -8.31 -25.49 29.81
C THR A 247 -7.27 -25.30 28.72
N THR A 248 -7.12 -26.27 27.84
CA THR A 248 -6.20 -26.17 26.71
C THR A 248 -6.96 -26.37 25.41
N ALA A 249 -6.80 -25.45 24.45
CA ALA A 249 -7.34 -25.62 23.12
C ALA A 249 -6.34 -26.32 22.20
N VAL A 250 -6.80 -27.35 21.51
CA VAL A 250 -6.05 -28.00 20.43
C VAL A 250 -6.55 -27.51 19.08
N ASN A 251 -5.70 -27.66 18.06
CA ASN A 251 -6.05 -27.39 16.67
C ASN A 251 -6.53 -25.96 16.34
N LEU A 252 -6.15 -24.94 17.13
CA LEU A 252 -6.49 -23.54 16.84
C LEU A 252 -6.04 -23.11 15.43
N PRO A 253 -6.70 -22.09 14.83
CA PRO A 253 -6.34 -21.59 13.50
C PRO A 253 -4.86 -21.21 13.42
N SER A 254 -4.18 -21.79 12.44
CA SER A 254 -2.85 -21.34 12.05
C SER A 254 -2.92 -19.94 11.45
N LYS A 255 -1.77 -19.29 11.26
CA LYS A 255 -1.70 -17.97 10.59
C LYS A 255 -2.41 -17.97 9.22
N SER A 256 -2.26 -19.02 8.43
CA SER A 256 -2.92 -19.13 7.12
C SER A 256 -4.43 -19.35 7.26
N SER A 257 -4.88 -20.18 8.20
CA SER A 257 -6.31 -20.35 8.50
C SER A 257 -6.95 -19.06 9.02
N ALA A 258 -6.27 -18.33 9.91
CA ALA A 258 -6.73 -17.05 10.42
C ALA A 258 -6.83 -15.98 9.32
N ALA A 259 -5.91 -15.99 8.35
CA ALA A 259 -6.01 -15.14 7.17
C ALA A 259 -7.24 -15.49 6.33
N LEU A 260 -7.56 -16.78 6.13
CA LEU A 260 -8.78 -17.20 5.44
C LEU A 260 -10.06 -16.76 6.19
N LEU A 261 -10.07 -16.87 7.52
CA LEU A 261 -11.17 -16.36 8.35
C LEU A 261 -11.31 -14.83 8.20
N THR A 262 -10.21 -14.11 8.03
CA THR A 262 -10.24 -12.66 7.77
C THR A 262 -10.81 -12.36 6.39
N CYS A 263 -10.52 -13.18 5.37
CA CYS A 263 -11.16 -13.06 4.06
C CYS A 263 -12.66 -13.34 4.13
N GLU A 264 -13.08 -14.36 4.89
CA GLU A 264 -14.50 -14.67 5.16
C GLU A 264 -15.20 -13.48 5.83
N LEU A 265 -14.58 -12.84 6.82
CA LEU A 265 -15.09 -11.63 7.45
C LEU A 265 -15.29 -10.49 6.44
N GLY A 266 -14.42 -10.37 5.44
CA GLY A 266 -14.58 -9.42 4.35
C GLY A 266 -15.82 -9.69 3.48
N ILE A 267 -16.13 -10.97 3.23
CA ILE A 267 -17.35 -11.38 2.49
C ILE A 267 -18.60 -11.06 3.32
N ILE A 268 -18.60 -11.40 4.61
CA ILE A 268 -19.70 -11.09 5.53
C ILE A 268 -19.91 -9.57 5.61
N GLY A 269 -18.83 -8.79 5.70
CA GLY A 269 -18.89 -7.33 5.69
C GLY A 269 -19.58 -6.77 4.44
N ARG A 270 -19.28 -7.33 3.26
CA ARG A 270 -19.94 -6.94 2.00
C ARG A 270 -21.43 -7.28 2.00
N GLN A 271 -21.82 -8.43 2.54
CA GLN A 271 -23.23 -8.81 2.68
C GLN A 271 -23.97 -7.84 3.62
N HIS A 272 -23.35 -7.47 4.75
CA HIS A 272 -23.93 -6.50 5.67
C HIS A 272 -24.07 -5.11 5.04
N ILE A 273 -23.08 -4.66 4.26
CA ILE A 273 -23.18 -3.41 3.48
C ILE A 273 -24.35 -3.50 2.49
N LYS A 274 -24.50 -4.63 1.79
CA LYS A 274 -25.59 -4.84 0.83
C LYS A 274 -26.96 -4.76 1.49
N GLU A 275 -27.14 -5.42 2.63
CA GLU A 275 -28.39 -5.37 3.41
C GLU A 275 -28.71 -3.96 3.91
N GLU A 276 -27.69 -3.22 4.32
CA GLU A 276 -27.88 -1.84 4.75
C GLU A 276 -28.29 -0.93 3.58
N ILE A 277 -27.66 -1.07 2.42
CA ILE A 277 -28.01 -0.28 1.23
C ILE A 277 -29.43 -0.61 0.77
N LYS A 278 -29.83 -1.88 0.86
CA LYS A 278 -31.21 -2.33 0.56
C LYS A 278 -32.26 -1.65 1.44
N THR A 279 -31.97 -1.51 2.72
CA THR A 279 -32.89 -0.92 3.71
C THR A 279 -32.83 0.61 3.76
N SER A 280 -31.76 1.21 3.23
CA SER A 280 -31.57 2.65 3.22
C SER A 280 -32.13 3.31 1.97
N ASP A 281 -32.79 4.45 2.15
CA ASP A 281 -33.14 5.36 1.08
C ASP A 281 -32.23 6.59 1.11
N ASN A 282 -31.91 7.12 -0.07
CA ASN A 282 -31.08 8.32 -0.24
C ASN A 282 -29.69 8.22 0.38
N ILE A 283 -28.84 7.37 -0.20
CA ILE A 283 -27.47 7.21 0.29
C ILE A 283 -26.54 8.31 -0.26
N SER A 284 -25.55 8.68 0.53
CA SER A 284 -24.48 9.58 0.13
C SER A 284 -23.18 8.79 -0.04
N MET A 285 -22.56 8.88 -1.21
CA MET A 285 -21.29 8.23 -1.49
C MET A 285 -20.14 9.20 -1.24
N LEU A 286 -19.29 8.85 -0.29
CA LEU A 286 -18.09 9.59 0.07
C LEU A 286 -16.88 8.94 -0.60
N ARG A 287 -16.05 9.76 -1.22
CA ARG A 287 -14.84 9.27 -1.91
C ARG A 287 -13.64 10.12 -1.52
N ASP A 288 -12.54 9.43 -1.21
CA ASP A 288 -11.29 10.07 -0.83
C ASP A 288 -10.09 9.38 -1.49
N GLY A 289 -9.22 10.19 -2.06
CA GLY A 289 -7.98 9.76 -2.70
C GLY A 289 -6.78 10.22 -1.88
N THR A 290 -5.92 9.30 -1.47
CA THR A 290 -4.72 9.64 -0.70
C THR A 290 -3.47 8.95 -1.23
N THR A 291 -2.31 9.55 -0.98
CA THR A 291 -1.02 8.98 -1.38
C THR A 291 -0.16 8.79 -0.15
N LYS A 292 0.28 7.55 0.11
CA LYS A 292 1.11 7.21 1.26
C LYS A 292 2.29 6.35 0.83
N LYS A 293 3.51 6.83 1.10
CA LYS A 293 4.76 6.11 0.80
C LYS A 293 4.91 5.68 -0.67
N GLY A 294 4.41 6.48 -1.61
CA GLY A 294 4.48 6.18 -3.05
C GLY A 294 3.37 5.26 -3.57
N HIS A 295 2.44 4.86 -2.71
CA HIS A 295 1.24 4.12 -3.09
C HIS A 295 0.03 5.05 -3.07
N HIS A 296 -0.80 4.99 -4.10
CA HIS A 296 -2.05 5.73 -4.17
C HIS A 296 -3.19 4.83 -3.69
N PHE A 297 -4.03 5.34 -2.81
CA PHE A 297 -5.19 4.63 -2.30
C PHE A 297 -6.44 5.44 -2.61
N TYR A 298 -7.51 4.72 -2.95
CA TYR A 298 -8.83 5.29 -3.18
C TYR A 298 -9.85 4.57 -2.31
N GLY A 299 -10.52 5.35 -1.47
CA GLY A 299 -11.53 4.88 -0.53
C GLY A 299 -12.92 5.27 -1.00
N VAL A 300 -13.88 4.36 -0.82
CA VAL A 300 -15.30 4.60 -1.02
C VAL A 300 -16.01 4.25 0.27
N GLU A 301 -16.80 5.20 0.76
CA GLU A 301 -17.67 5.03 1.92
C GLU A 301 -19.10 5.40 1.54
N ILE A 302 -20.05 4.81 2.25
CA ILE A 302 -21.47 5.02 2.04
C ILE A 302 -22.03 5.51 3.37
N SER A 303 -22.55 6.74 3.34
CA SER A 303 -23.31 7.30 4.45
C SER A 303 -24.78 7.08 4.18
N THR A 304 -25.40 6.33 5.08
CA THR A 304 -26.85 6.27 5.24
C THR A 304 -27.29 7.37 6.22
N ASN A 305 -28.59 7.49 6.48
CA ASN A 305 -29.08 8.42 7.50
C ASN A 305 -28.68 8.02 8.92
N GLN A 306 -28.26 6.76 9.13
CA GLN A 306 -27.96 6.20 10.45
C GLN A 306 -26.46 6.02 10.70
N LYS A 307 -25.69 5.66 9.67
CA LYS A 307 -24.27 5.33 9.82
C LYS A 307 -23.46 5.57 8.57
N ILE A 308 -22.14 5.69 8.77
CA ILE A 308 -21.14 5.72 7.69
C ILE A 308 -20.44 4.37 7.66
N ILE A 309 -20.35 3.79 6.48
CA ILE A 309 -19.83 2.44 6.27
C ILE A 309 -18.79 2.46 5.18
N THR A 310 -17.61 1.91 5.46
CA THR A 310 -16.56 1.77 4.46
C THR A 310 -16.93 0.68 3.47
N ALA A 311 -17.27 1.07 2.23
CA ALA A 311 -17.59 0.14 1.15
C ALA A 311 -16.33 -0.54 0.60
N GLY A 312 -15.22 0.20 0.52
CA GLY A 312 -13.95 -0.36 0.12
C GLY A 312 -12.79 0.62 0.15
N LEU A 313 -11.59 0.07 0.24
CA LEU A 313 -10.33 0.77 0.07
C LEU A 313 -9.46 -0.04 -0.90
N ARG A 314 -8.92 0.60 -1.93
CA ARG A 314 -8.08 -0.05 -2.94
C ARG A 314 -6.82 0.76 -3.18
N GLU A 315 -5.73 0.06 -3.47
CA GLU A 315 -4.56 0.68 -4.05
C GLU A 315 -4.81 0.87 -5.55
N VAL A 316 -4.53 2.07 -6.05
CA VAL A 316 -4.68 2.45 -7.46
C VAL A 316 -3.32 2.84 -8.02
N HIS A 317 -3.14 2.65 -9.32
CA HIS A 317 -1.84 2.84 -9.97
C HIS A 317 -1.57 4.29 -10.38
N ASP A 318 -2.62 5.11 -10.49
CA ASP A 318 -2.50 6.55 -10.75
C ASP A 318 -3.67 7.34 -10.14
N GLY A 319 -3.64 8.67 -10.28
CA GLY A 319 -4.68 9.60 -9.81
C GLY A 319 -5.58 10.12 -10.93
N LYS A 320 -5.84 9.32 -11.98
CA LYS A 320 -6.74 9.72 -13.07
C LYS A 320 -8.20 9.43 -12.73
N ALA A 321 -9.09 10.21 -13.32
CA ALA A 321 -10.53 10.08 -13.09
C ALA A 321 -11.07 8.71 -13.55
N SER A 322 -10.61 8.19 -14.70
CA SER A 322 -11.01 6.87 -15.19
C SER A 322 -10.66 5.76 -14.18
N THR A 323 -9.44 5.79 -13.64
CA THR A 323 -8.97 4.82 -12.65
C THR A 323 -9.81 4.84 -11.38
N TYR A 324 -10.24 6.03 -10.94
CA TYR A 324 -11.12 6.17 -9.77
C TYR A 324 -12.53 5.66 -10.06
N VAL A 325 -13.07 5.91 -11.26
CA VAL A 325 -14.36 5.34 -11.70
C VAL A 325 -14.31 3.81 -11.73
N ASP A 326 -13.26 3.24 -12.32
CA ASP A 326 -13.06 1.79 -12.39
C ASP A 326 -13.02 1.18 -10.99
N CYS A 327 -12.26 1.80 -10.09
CA CYS A 327 -12.18 1.40 -8.67
C CYS A 327 -13.55 1.46 -7.96
N VAL A 328 -14.35 2.51 -8.18
CA VAL A 328 -15.70 2.62 -7.62
C VAL A 328 -16.58 1.48 -8.14
N ASN A 329 -16.54 1.21 -9.45
CA ASN A 329 -17.31 0.15 -10.06
C ASN A 329 -16.89 -1.25 -9.56
N GLU A 330 -15.59 -1.49 -9.36
CA GLU A 330 -15.07 -2.72 -8.75
C GLU A 330 -15.59 -2.89 -7.31
N ILE A 331 -15.55 -1.82 -6.49
CA ILE A 331 -16.04 -1.86 -5.11
C ILE A 331 -17.54 -2.12 -5.05
N ILE A 332 -18.33 -1.49 -5.93
CA ILE A 332 -19.77 -1.72 -6.03
C ILE A 332 -20.06 -3.14 -6.52
N GLY A 333 -19.35 -3.62 -7.56
CA GLY A 333 -19.46 -4.97 -8.08
C GLY A 333 -19.13 -6.04 -7.02
N ASP A 334 -18.15 -5.76 -6.16
CA ASP A 334 -17.79 -6.59 -5.02
C ASP A 334 -18.91 -6.75 -3.97
N ILE A 335 -19.81 -5.76 -3.85
CA ILE A 335 -20.95 -5.75 -2.91
C ILE A 335 -22.17 -6.43 -3.54
N GLU A 336 -22.50 -6.07 -4.78
CA GLU A 336 -23.75 -6.50 -5.41
C GLU A 336 -23.65 -7.82 -6.17
N GLY A 337 -22.44 -8.18 -6.61
CA GLY A 337 -22.17 -9.21 -7.63
C GLY A 337 -22.19 -8.60 -9.05
N GLU A 338 -21.45 -9.21 -9.98
CA GLU A 338 -21.28 -8.70 -11.36
C GLU A 338 -22.61 -8.44 -12.09
N ASP A 339 -23.66 -9.21 -11.80
CA ASP A 339 -24.96 -9.13 -12.46
C ASP A 339 -25.96 -8.14 -11.82
N LYS A 340 -25.65 -7.51 -10.67
CA LYS A 340 -26.63 -6.72 -9.88
C LYS A 340 -26.15 -5.32 -9.47
N SER A 341 -25.15 -4.75 -10.15
CA SER A 341 -24.52 -3.46 -9.80
C SER A 341 -25.41 -2.19 -9.89
N ILE A 342 -26.73 -2.35 -9.98
CA ILE A 342 -27.70 -1.29 -10.31
C ILE A 342 -28.34 -0.71 -9.04
N GLU A 343 -28.48 -1.49 -7.97
CA GLU A 343 -29.24 -1.08 -6.78
C GLU A 343 -28.51 0.00 -5.97
N VAL A 344 -27.19 -0.12 -5.75
CA VAL A 344 -26.38 0.94 -5.13
C VAL A 344 -26.47 2.22 -5.97
N LYS A 345 -26.27 2.10 -7.29
CA LYS A 345 -26.17 3.26 -8.20
C LYS A 345 -27.45 4.08 -8.23
N THR A 346 -28.61 3.44 -8.17
CA THR A 346 -29.92 4.11 -8.18
C THR A 346 -30.26 4.82 -6.87
N LYS A 347 -29.72 4.33 -5.74
CA LYS A 347 -29.96 4.91 -4.41
C LYS A 347 -29.04 6.08 -4.06
N VAL A 348 -27.92 6.25 -4.77
CA VAL A 348 -26.99 7.37 -4.53
C VAL A 348 -27.63 8.68 -4.96
N LYS A 349 -27.92 9.54 -3.98
CA LYS A 349 -28.45 10.90 -4.21
C LYS A 349 -27.41 11.99 -4.04
N ASN A 350 -26.31 11.70 -3.35
CA ASN A 350 -25.29 12.69 -3.06
C ASN A 350 -23.89 12.10 -3.22
N PHE A 351 -22.97 12.91 -3.71
CA PHE A 351 -21.53 12.68 -3.67
C PHE A 351 -20.90 13.64 -2.67
N MET A 352 -20.01 13.15 -1.81
CA MET A 352 -19.12 13.97 -1.00
C MET A 352 -17.68 13.67 -1.39
N THR A 353 -16.99 14.66 -1.95
CA THR A 353 -15.62 14.50 -2.44
C THR A 353 -14.74 15.66 -2.03
N ASP A 354 -13.44 15.56 -2.27
CA ASP A 354 -12.56 16.72 -2.23
C ASP A 354 -12.90 17.76 -3.32
N ARG A 355 -12.13 18.85 -3.34
CA ARG A 355 -12.21 19.92 -4.34
C ARG A 355 -11.29 19.69 -5.54
N CYS A 356 -10.68 18.53 -5.70
CA CYS A 356 -9.73 18.31 -6.78
C CYS A 356 -10.46 18.21 -8.13
N ALA A 357 -9.77 18.66 -9.18
CA ALA A 357 -10.32 18.63 -10.54
C ALA A 357 -10.58 17.19 -11.03
N THR A 358 -9.83 16.21 -10.52
CA THR A 358 -10.05 14.79 -10.82
C THR A 358 -11.41 14.34 -10.30
N GLU A 359 -11.74 14.60 -9.03
CA GLU A 359 -13.04 14.24 -8.45
C GLU A 359 -14.22 14.91 -9.14
N ALA A 360 -14.05 16.16 -9.58
CA ALA A 360 -15.07 16.81 -10.41
C ALA A 360 -15.35 16.05 -11.72
N LYS A 361 -14.32 15.45 -12.33
CA LYS A 361 -14.48 14.59 -13.52
C LYS A 361 -15.09 13.23 -13.15
N VAL A 362 -14.67 12.62 -12.04
CA VAL A 362 -15.24 11.35 -11.56
C VAL A 362 -16.75 11.51 -11.31
N ASN A 363 -17.15 12.58 -10.64
CA ASN A 363 -18.57 12.93 -10.42
C ASN A 363 -19.36 12.94 -11.75
N LYS A 364 -18.85 13.63 -12.78
CA LYS A 364 -19.51 13.69 -14.09
C LYS A 364 -19.67 12.31 -14.73
N ILE A 365 -18.60 11.50 -14.70
CA ILE A 365 -18.63 10.16 -15.30
C ILE A 365 -19.60 9.25 -14.53
N LEU A 366 -19.54 9.22 -13.19
CA LEU A 366 -20.45 8.40 -12.38
C LEU A 366 -21.90 8.84 -12.53
N THR A 367 -22.20 10.15 -12.54
CA THR A 367 -23.56 10.65 -12.81
C THR A 367 -24.07 10.14 -14.15
N SER A 368 -23.24 10.17 -15.20
CA SER A 368 -23.64 9.63 -16.51
C SER A 368 -23.89 8.11 -16.48
N GLN A 369 -23.06 7.35 -15.75
CA GLN A 369 -23.22 5.90 -15.61
C GLN A 369 -24.46 5.54 -14.79
N PHE A 370 -24.80 6.32 -13.76
CA PHE A 370 -25.95 6.07 -12.88
C PHE A 370 -27.26 6.47 -13.57
N ASN A 371 -27.21 7.39 -14.54
CA ASN A 371 -28.37 7.88 -15.29
C ASN A 371 -28.57 7.20 -16.66
N ASN A 372 -27.67 6.31 -17.08
CA ASN A 372 -27.74 5.65 -18.39
C ASN A 372 -28.89 4.64 -18.44
N LYS A 373 -29.70 4.74 -19.51
CA LYS A 373 -30.97 4.02 -19.72
C LYS A 373 -30.83 2.59 -20.24
N ASP A 374 -29.62 2.13 -20.56
CA ASP A 374 -29.40 0.79 -21.14
C ASP A 374 -29.59 -0.37 -20.15
N HIS A 375 -30.00 -0.07 -18.92
CA HIS A 375 -30.51 -1.08 -18.00
C HIS A 375 -32.03 -1.20 -18.18
N ASP A 376 -32.46 -2.17 -19.00
CA ASP A 376 -33.85 -2.57 -19.33
C ASP A 376 -34.79 -2.81 -18.12
N TYR A 377 -34.30 -2.67 -16.89
CA TYR A 377 -35.00 -2.95 -15.64
C TYR A 377 -35.42 -1.71 -14.85
N LEU A 378 -35.18 -0.49 -15.33
CA LEU A 378 -35.58 0.72 -14.62
C LEU A 378 -36.95 1.25 -15.09
N PRO A 379 -37.93 1.42 -14.20
CA PRO A 379 -39.24 1.94 -14.56
C PRO A 379 -39.10 3.36 -15.14
N THR A 380 -39.78 3.58 -16.26
CA THR A 380 -39.70 4.78 -17.12
C THR A 380 -40.08 6.11 -16.45
N ASP A 381 -40.63 6.08 -15.23
CA ASP A 381 -41.17 7.26 -14.52
C ASP A 381 -40.36 7.72 -13.29
N SER A 382 -39.22 7.10 -12.95
CA SER A 382 -38.39 7.65 -11.88
C SER A 382 -37.65 8.91 -12.37
N ASN A 383 -38.09 10.08 -11.93
CA ASN A 383 -37.44 11.37 -12.16
C ASN A 383 -35.91 11.23 -12.06
N LYS A 384 -35.22 11.46 -13.20
CA LYS A 384 -33.76 11.50 -13.30
C LYS A 384 -33.24 12.62 -12.42
N GLN A 385 -32.89 12.28 -11.19
CA GLN A 385 -32.30 13.23 -10.28
C GLN A 385 -30.79 13.02 -10.28
N GLU A 386 -30.07 13.97 -10.87
CA GLU A 386 -28.61 13.98 -10.79
C GLU A 386 -28.18 14.00 -9.32
N PRO A 387 -27.20 13.18 -8.91
CA PRO A 387 -26.71 13.22 -7.54
C PRO A 387 -26.13 14.59 -7.21
N ASN A 388 -26.51 15.15 -6.07
CA ASN A 388 -25.96 16.41 -5.57
C ASN A 388 -24.46 16.24 -5.28
N SER A 389 -23.63 17.22 -5.64
CA SER A 389 -22.18 17.16 -5.36
C SER A 389 -21.81 18.11 -4.22
N PHE A 390 -21.54 17.54 -3.05
CA PHE A 390 -20.98 18.23 -1.90
C PHE A 390 -19.46 18.16 -1.90
N LYS A 391 -18.83 19.20 -1.35
CA LYS A 391 -17.39 19.31 -1.25
C LYS A 391 -16.97 19.27 0.21
N CYS A 392 -15.92 18.52 0.49
CA CYS A 392 -15.38 18.37 1.83
C CYS A 392 -15.01 19.73 2.45
N GLY A 393 -15.60 20.02 3.62
CA GLY A 393 -15.45 21.27 4.35
C GLY A 393 -14.05 21.50 4.95
N VAL A 394 -13.19 20.47 4.94
CA VAL A 394 -11.78 20.58 5.37
C VAL A 394 -10.90 21.20 4.29
N HIS A 395 -11.24 21.05 3.01
CA HIS A 395 -10.43 21.57 1.90
C HIS A 395 -10.33 23.10 1.81
N PRO A 396 -11.36 23.90 2.16
CA PRO A 396 -11.19 25.34 2.37
C PRO A 396 -10.06 25.71 3.34
N LEU A 397 -9.83 24.90 4.38
CA LEU A 397 -8.76 25.15 5.34
C LEU A 397 -7.37 24.94 4.71
N LEU A 398 -7.24 24.00 3.76
CA LEU A 398 -6.03 23.85 2.92
C LEU A 398 -5.78 25.08 2.06
N GLN A 399 -6.84 25.61 1.43
CA GLN A 399 -6.74 26.82 0.61
C GLN A 399 -6.29 28.03 1.46
N MET A 400 -6.72 28.09 2.72
CA MET A 400 -6.28 29.15 3.64
C MET A 400 -4.77 29.09 3.91
N SER A 401 -4.19 27.90 4.09
CA SER A 401 -2.72 27.80 4.22
C SER A 401 -1.97 28.27 2.97
N ASP A 402 -2.50 27.99 1.78
CA ASP A 402 -1.88 28.46 0.52
C ASP A 402 -1.95 29.99 0.40
N VAL A 403 -3.05 30.61 0.83
CA VAL A 403 -3.19 32.07 0.88
C VAL A 403 -2.21 32.67 1.89
N CYS A 404 -2.09 32.11 3.10
CA CYS A 404 -1.12 32.57 4.09
C CYS A 404 0.32 32.48 3.56
N ILE A 405 0.69 31.39 2.88
CA ILE A 405 2.04 31.23 2.31
C ILE A 405 2.31 32.30 1.25
N LYS A 406 1.35 32.58 0.36
CA LYS A 406 1.48 33.66 -0.64
C LYS A 406 1.66 35.02 0.02
N GLU A 407 0.90 35.31 1.07
CA GLU A 407 0.97 36.59 1.76
C GLU A 407 2.30 36.74 2.52
N ILE A 408 2.74 35.70 3.21
CA ILE A 408 4.08 35.66 3.82
C ILE A 408 5.15 35.90 2.77
N GLN A 409 5.02 35.31 1.57
CA GLN A 409 5.98 35.53 0.49
C GLN A 409 6.01 36.98 0.01
N ASN A 410 4.87 37.68 0.02
CA ASN A 410 4.80 39.09 -0.32
C ASN A 410 5.47 39.96 0.77
N LEU A 411 5.20 39.65 2.04
CA LEU A 411 5.80 40.35 3.19
C LEU A 411 7.32 40.13 3.28
N GLU A 412 7.80 38.90 3.06
CA GLU A 412 9.24 38.61 3.02
C GLU A 412 9.92 39.40 1.90
N LYS A 413 9.30 39.53 0.72
CA LYS A 413 9.82 40.35 -0.37
C LYS A 413 9.85 41.84 -0.04
N SER A 414 8.82 42.37 0.61
CA SER A 414 8.79 43.81 0.97
C SER A 414 9.86 44.17 2.00
N GLU A 415 10.19 43.24 2.89
CA GLU A 415 11.27 43.40 3.88
C GLU A 415 12.67 43.05 3.34
N GLY A 416 12.80 42.73 2.05
CA GLY A 416 14.08 42.34 1.45
C GLY A 416 14.63 40.99 1.93
N ILE A 417 13.79 40.15 2.52
CA ILE A 417 14.15 38.80 2.99
C ILE A 417 14.02 37.84 1.81
N SER A 418 15.16 37.41 1.25
CA SER A 418 15.21 36.39 0.19
C SER A 418 15.78 35.07 0.69
N ASN A 419 15.25 33.99 0.12
CA ASN A 419 15.85 32.67 0.24
C ASN A 419 16.91 32.55 -0.86
N ASP A 420 18.18 32.75 -0.52
CA ASP A 420 19.30 32.77 -1.50
C ASP A 420 19.61 31.39 -2.10
N ASP A 421 18.96 30.33 -1.61
CA ASP A 421 19.07 28.99 -2.17
C ASP A 421 18.42 28.92 -3.57
N ALA A 422 19.26 28.75 -4.58
CA ALA A 422 18.85 28.67 -5.99
C ALA A 422 17.81 27.55 -6.27
N ASP A 423 17.84 26.47 -5.47
CA ASP A 423 16.93 25.32 -5.59
C ASP A 423 15.56 25.53 -4.87
N LEU A 424 15.42 26.58 -4.05
CA LEU A 424 14.25 26.82 -3.19
C LEU A 424 13.55 28.15 -3.47
N LYS A 425 13.81 28.80 -4.62
CA LYS A 425 13.24 30.11 -5.02
C LYS A 425 11.71 30.24 -4.98
N LYS A 426 10.97 29.16 -4.76
CA LYS A 426 9.50 29.15 -4.64
C LYS A 426 8.98 29.04 -3.20
N GLU A 427 9.85 28.80 -2.22
CA GLU A 427 9.46 28.58 -0.82
C GLU A 427 9.85 29.76 0.07
N THR A 428 8.89 30.24 0.85
CA THR A 428 9.09 31.30 1.86
C THR A 428 10.10 30.88 2.92
N VAL A 429 10.85 31.84 3.45
CA VAL A 429 11.79 31.64 4.56
C VAL A 429 11.09 31.06 5.78
N CYS A 430 9.89 31.54 6.11
CA CYS A 430 9.09 31.01 7.22
C CYS A 430 8.79 29.51 7.07
N VAL A 431 8.31 29.05 5.92
CA VAL A 431 8.03 27.62 5.71
C VAL A 431 9.31 26.79 5.73
N LYS A 432 10.42 27.30 5.17
CA LYS A 432 11.73 26.65 5.27
C LYS A 432 12.19 26.51 6.72
N LEU A 433 12.02 27.55 7.55
CA LEU A 433 12.31 27.49 8.98
C LEU A 433 11.50 26.39 9.66
N LEU A 434 10.20 26.31 9.42
CA LEU A 434 9.34 25.27 10.00
C LEU A 434 9.76 23.86 9.59
N LYS A 435 10.19 23.67 8.34
CA LYS A 435 10.76 22.39 7.87
C LYS A 435 12.09 22.08 8.57
N CYS A 436 12.97 23.06 8.72
CA CYS A 436 14.25 22.90 9.42
C CYS A 436 14.04 22.54 10.89
N VAL A 437 13.15 23.25 11.59
CA VAL A 437 12.76 22.96 12.98
C VAL A 437 12.12 21.57 13.06
N SER A 438 11.23 21.20 12.15
CA SER A 438 10.69 19.84 12.10
C SER A 438 11.78 18.77 11.91
N LYS A 439 12.82 19.01 11.11
CA LYS A 439 13.93 18.07 10.93
C LYS A 439 14.79 17.92 12.20
N LEU A 440 14.73 18.88 13.11
CA LEU A 440 15.39 18.76 14.42
C LEU A 440 14.75 17.67 15.27
N PHE A 441 13.43 17.46 15.15
CA PHE A 441 12.65 16.52 15.97
C PHE A 441 12.23 15.24 15.26
N HIS A 442 12.43 15.15 13.94
CA HIS A 442 12.00 14.01 13.13
C HIS A 442 13.16 13.47 12.27
N LYS A 443 13.24 12.15 12.14
CA LYS A 443 14.35 11.37 11.54
C LYS A 443 14.56 11.55 10.02
N ASP A 444 14.17 12.70 9.47
CA ASP A 444 14.10 13.00 8.04
C ASP A 444 15.32 13.81 7.56
N GLY A 445 16.34 13.95 8.41
CA GLY A 445 17.58 14.69 8.15
C GLY A 445 18.69 14.30 9.14
N SER A 446 19.85 14.95 8.99
CA SER A 446 21.12 14.69 9.70
C SER A 446 21.15 15.08 11.20
N GLY A 447 20.00 15.19 11.85
CA GLY A 447 19.89 15.52 13.27
C GLY A 447 19.77 14.27 14.16
N ASP A 448 19.94 14.44 15.47
CA ASP A 448 19.54 13.45 16.48
C ASP A 448 18.21 13.87 17.12
N PRO A 449 17.06 13.44 16.55
CA PRO A 449 15.75 13.87 17.03
C PRO A 449 15.42 13.41 18.45
N LEU A 450 16.10 12.37 18.95
CA LEU A 450 15.90 11.89 20.31
C LEU A 450 16.48 12.87 21.32
N LEU A 451 17.70 13.36 21.08
CA LEU A 451 18.36 14.31 21.98
C LEU A 451 17.64 15.65 22.03
N ALA A 452 17.21 16.19 20.89
CA ALA A 452 16.44 17.44 20.86
C ALA A 452 15.11 17.31 21.62
N SER A 453 14.40 16.19 21.44
CA SER A 453 13.15 15.95 22.16
C SER A 453 13.36 15.75 23.65
N LEU A 454 14.39 15.02 24.06
CA LEU A 454 14.72 14.79 25.47
C LEU A 454 15.12 16.08 26.17
N PHE A 455 15.99 16.89 25.56
CA PHE A 455 16.43 18.17 26.10
C PHE A 455 15.23 19.09 26.38
N ILE A 456 14.37 19.31 25.38
CA ILE A 456 13.21 20.20 25.54
C ILE A 456 12.23 19.67 26.58
N THR A 457 12.03 18.35 26.64
CA THR A 457 11.16 17.74 27.66
C THR A 457 11.74 17.91 29.07
N SER A 458 13.05 17.74 29.23
CA SER A 458 13.74 17.90 30.52
C SER A 458 13.81 19.35 31.01
N CYS A 459 13.78 20.33 30.10
CA CYS A 459 13.84 21.76 30.42
C CYS A 459 12.46 22.41 30.61
N SER A 460 11.37 21.64 30.50
CA SER A 460 10.01 22.16 30.66
C SER A 460 9.58 22.11 32.13
N GLU A 461 9.34 23.28 32.74
CA GLU A 461 8.86 23.41 34.14
C GLU A 461 7.48 22.75 34.36
N HIS A 462 6.74 22.56 33.27
CA HIS A 462 5.55 21.71 33.22
C HIS A 462 5.91 20.52 32.33
N GLU A 463 5.88 19.30 32.87
CA GLU A 463 6.17 18.05 32.16
C GLU A 463 5.50 17.99 30.78
N MET A 464 6.18 18.49 29.74
CA MET A 464 5.64 18.45 28.38
C MET A 464 5.76 17.02 27.89
N LYS A 465 4.69 16.23 28.07
CA LYS A 465 4.64 14.82 27.64
C LYS A 465 4.97 14.63 26.16
N ASN A 466 4.73 15.64 25.33
CA ASN A 466 5.05 15.63 23.90
C ASN A 466 5.49 17.01 23.41
N VAL A 467 6.55 17.05 22.58
CA VAL A 467 6.99 18.27 21.88
C VAL A 467 5.95 18.67 20.82
N PRO A 468 5.41 19.91 20.83
CA PRO A 468 4.37 20.36 19.89
C PRO A 468 4.90 20.66 18.46
N ILE A 469 5.77 19.80 17.91
CA ILE A 469 6.28 19.91 16.54
C ILE A 469 5.95 18.63 15.77
N MET A 470 5.08 18.74 14.78
CA MET A 470 4.72 17.63 13.89
C MET A 470 5.74 17.49 12.76
N ASN A 471 5.89 16.26 12.25
CA ASN A 471 6.71 16.03 11.08
C ASN A 471 6.13 16.77 9.87
N PHE A 472 6.93 17.64 9.25
CA PHE A 472 6.55 18.43 8.08
C PHE A 472 6.48 17.57 6.80
N ARG A 473 5.51 16.64 6.74
CA ARG A 473 5.26 15.74 5.60
C ARG A 473 3.86 15.94 5.00
N GLY A 474 3.82 16.22 3.70
CA GLY A 474 2.60 16.36 2.92
C GLY A 474 1.91 17.73 3.08
N ASN A 475 0.84 17.94 2.31
CA ASN A 475 0.07 19.19 2.30
C ASN A 475 -1.09 19.13 3.29
N ARG A 476 -0.84 18.93 4.58
CA ARG A 476 -1.93 19.04 5.59
C ARG A 476 -2.01 20.48 6.09
N PHE A 477 -3.18 21.10 5.97
CA PHE A 477 -3.37 22.53 6.28
C PHE A 477 -2.92 22.90 7.69
N ASN A 478 -3.16 22.01 8.65
CA ASN A 478 -2.87 22.24 10.05
C ASN A 478 -1.37 22.21 10.36
N LEU A 479 -0.54 21.63 9.49
CA LEU A 479 0.89 21.46 9.73
C LEU A 479 1.61 22.80 9.79
N LEU A 480 1.26 23.74 8.91
CA LEU A 480 1.80 25.10 8.90
C LEU A 480 1.51 25.81 10.23
N PHE A 481 0.24 25.87 10.62
CA PHE A 481 -0.21 26.58 11.81
C PHE A 481 0.27 25.92 13.10
N TYR A 482 0.21 24.59 13.18
CA TYR A 482 0.63 23.83 14.35
C TYR A 482 2.13 23.93 14.58
N ASN A 483 2.95 23.72 13.54
CA ASN A 483 4.39 23.85 13.67
C ASN A 483 4.82 25.29 13.92
N ALA A 484 4.12 26.29 13.37
CA ALA A 484 4.39 27.69 13.70
C ALA A 484 4.12 27.98 15.18
N ALA A 485 3.00 27.50 15.73
CA ALA A 485 2.70 27.63 17.16
C ALA A 485 3.76 26.94 18.04
N GLY A 486 4.08 25.68 17.74
CA GLY A 486 5.11 24.95 18.48
C GLY A 486 6.48 25.62 18.40
N THR A 487 6.87 26.09 17.22
CA THR A 487 8.17 26.75 17.00
C THR A 487 8.24 28.07 17.76
N TYR A 488 7.16 28.87 17.75
CA TYR A 488 7.10 30.14 18.48
C TYR A 488 7.17 29.94 20.00
N ILE A 489 6.46 28.94 20.53
CA ILE A 489 6.47 28.61 21.97
C ILE A 489 7.84 28.09 22.40
N LEU A 490 8.47 27.24 21.59
CA LEU A 490 9.73 26.58 21.93
C LEU A 490 10.97 27.40 21.53
N LYS A 491 10.83 28.59 20.93
CA LYS A 491 11.94 29.31 20.30
C LYS A 491 13.16 29.45 21.21
N ASP A 492 12.94 29.81 22.47
CA ASP A 492 14.02 30.08 23.43
C ASP A 492 14.73 28.78 23.82
N LYS A 493 13.98 27.69 23.96
CA LYS A 493 14.50 26.35 24.24
C LYS A 493 15.19 25.72 23.04
N ILE A 494 14.72 25.98 21.84
CA ILE A 494 15.40 25.55 20.60
C ILE A 494 16.74 26.28 20.45
N ILE A 495 16.76 27.59 20.72
CA ILE A 495 17.99 28.40 20.72
C ILE A 495 18.95 27.86 21.79
N GLU A 496 18.49 27.67 23.02
CA GLU A 496 19.28 27.11 24.13
C GLU A 496 19.88 25.75 23.77
N TYR A 497 19.07 24.85 23.20
CA TYR A 497 19.53 23.53 22.74
C TYR A 497 20.63 23.64 21.68
N ILE A 498 20.40 24.43 20.63
CA ILE A 498 21.38 24.58 19.54
C ILE A 498 22.66 25.24 20.06
N SER A 499 22.56 26.24 20.94
CA SER A 499 23.70 26.92 21.55
C SER A 499 24.47 26.03 22.55
N SER A 500 23.82 25.05 23.17
CA SER A 500 24.47 24.10 24.08
C SER A 500 25.34 23.06 23.36
N SER A 501 25.19 22.92 22.04
CA SER A 501 25.97 22.00 21.22
C SER A 501 27.43 22.47 21.14
N LYS A 502 28.36 21.67 21.66
CA LYS A 502 29.81 21.96 21.63
C LYS A 502 30.44 21.86 20.23
N SER A 503 29.70 21.39 19.23
CA SER A 503 30.15 21.23 17.85
C SER A 503 29.85 22.47 17.00
N SER A 504 30.56 22.62 15.87
CA SER A 504 30.22 23.63 14.87
C SER A 504 28.80 23.43 14.34
N LEU A 505 28.03 24.52 14.27
CA LEU A 505 26.66 24.49 13.80
C LEU A 505 26.63 24.12 12.32
N ASN A 506 25.82 23.10 11.99
CA ASN A 506 25.55 22.78 10.59
C ASN A 506 24.63 23.84 9.95
N TYR A 507 24.50 23.82 8.62
CA TYR A 507 23.66 24.75 7.88
C TYR A 507 22.22 24.86 8.42
N ILE A 508 21.60 23.73 8.78
CA ILE A 508 20.21 23.69 9.29
C ILE A 508 20.14 24.38 10.65
N GLN A 509 21.08 24.09 11.55
CA GLN A 509 21.14 24.69 12.89
C GLN A 509 21.40 26.19 12.82
N SER A 510 22.34 26.63 11.98
CA SER A 510 22.62 28.05 11.75
C SER A 510 21.39 28.76 11.17
N PHE A 511 20.71 28.15 10.20
CA PHE A 511 19.47 28.70 9.63
C PHE A 511 18.37 28.86 10.70
N ILE A 512 18.18 27.85 11.55
CA ILE A 512 17.20 27.92 12.65
C ILE A 512 17.56 29.07 13.61
N MET A 513 18.81 29.17 14.04
CA MET A 513 19.28 30.22 14.95
C MET A 513 19.05 31.62 14.39
N THR A 514 19.51 31.89 13.16
CA THR A 514 19.37 33.21 12.51
C THR A 514 17.90 33.65 12.44
N TYR A 515 17.00 32.75 12.04
CA TYR A 515 15.60 33.13 11.81
C TYR A 515 14.70 33.04 13.05
N LEU A 516 15.09 32.30 14.09
CA LEU A 516 14.42 32.38 15.40
C LEU A 516 14.82 33.64 16.20
N GLN A 517 15.95 34.26 15.88
CA GLN A 517 16.36 35.54 16.46
C GLN A 517 15.82 36.75 15.70
N ASN A 518 15.31 36.55 14.48
CA ASN A 518 14.75 37.62 13.65
C ASN A 518 13.32 38.00 14.11
N SER A 519 13.12 39.27 14.49
CA SER A 519 11.84 39.78 15.02
C SER A 519 10.69 39.72 14.02
N PHE A 520 10.97 39.91 12.72
CA PHE A 520 9.97 39.81 11.66
C PHE A 520 9.47 38.36 11.49
N THR A 521 10.38 37.40 11.42
CA THR A 521 10.03 35.97 11.36
C THR A 521 9.24 35.54 12.60
N LEU A 522 9.64 35.97 13.80
CA LEU A 522 8.90 35.69 15.02
C LEU A 522 7.48 36.28 15.00
N SER A 523 7.30 37.44 14.38
CA SER A 523 5.97 38.07 14.22
C SER A 523 5.08 37.25 13.29
N ILE A 524 5.61 36.72 12.18
CA ILE A 524 4.90 35.79 11.30
C ILE A 524 4.52 34.51 12.05
N LEU A 525 5.46 33.90 12.76
CA LEU A 525 5.22 32.68 13.55
C LEU A 525 4.13 32.90 14.60
N ARG A 526 4.16 34.05 15.30
CA ARG A 526 3.14 34.45 16.27
C ARG A 526 1.76 34.62 15.61
N ALA A 527 1.69 35.28 14.46
CA ALA A 527 0.44 35.46 13.73
C ALA A 527 -0.18 34.11 13.30
N LEU A 528 0.64 33.22 12.73
CA LEU A 528 0.24 31.86 12.40
C LEU A 528 -0.18 31.04 13.63
N ALA A 529 0.47 31.24 14.78
CA ALA A 529 0.11 30.60 16.04
C ALA A 529 -1.25 31.07 16.57
N ILE A 530 -1.55 32.37 16.48
CA ILE A 530 -2.85 32.94 16.83
C ILE A 530 -3.95 32.34 15.94
N LEU A 531 -3.69 32.25 14.62
CA LEU A 531 -4.59 31.57 13.69
C LEU A 531 -4.79 30.11 14.08
N CYS A 532 -3.71 29.39 14.43
CA CYS A 532 -3.79 28.00 14.93
C CYS A 532 -4.78 27.87 16.09
N LYS A 533 -4.64 28.73 17.12
CA LYS A 533 -5.52 28.73 18.30
C LYS A 533 -6.97 29.02 17.93
N LYS A 534 -7.22 29.99 17.05
CA LYS A 534 -8.57 30.34 16.57
C LYS A 534 -9.19 29.20 15.77
N LEU A 535 -8.42 28.57 14.88
CA LEU A 535 -8.87 27.41 14.10
C LEU A 535 -9.14 26.21 14.99
N GLN A 536 -8.29 25.91 15.98
CA GLN A 536 -8.53 24.82 16.92
C GLN A 536 -9.80 25.03 17.74
N ASN A 537 -10.05 26.26 18.19
CA ASN A 537 -11.27 26.58 18.92
C ASN A 537 -12.51 26.44 18.04
N HIS A 538 -12.48 26.93 16.80
CA HIS A 538 -13.63 26.83 15.88
C HIS A 538 -13.83 25.41 15.33
N ILE A 539 -12.77 24.71 14.94
CA ILE A 539 -12.83 23.30 14.51
C ILE A 539 -13.26 22.43 15.68
N GLY A 540 -12.73 22.63 16.88
CA GLY A 540 -13.16 21.91 18.08
C GLY A 540 -14.63 22.17 18.41
N THR A 541 -15.14 23.38 18.17
CA THR A 541 -16.55 23.71 18.31
C THR A 541 -17.40 23.06 17.22
N LEU A 542 -16.96 23.08 15.96
CA LEU A 542 -17.63 22.40 14.84
C LEU A 542 -17.62 20.88 15.01
N PHE A 543 -16.54 20.29 15.51
CA PHE A 543 -16.45 18.87 15.84
C PHE A 543 -17.35 18.52 17.02
N LYS A 544 -17.46 19.38 18.04
CA LYS A 544 -18.40 19.21 19.16
C LYS A 544 -19.86 19.35 18.72
N ILE A 545 -20.15 20.22 17.75
CA ILE A 545 -21.49 20.34 17.16
C ILE A 545 -21.79 19.11 16.30
N TYR A 546 -20.84 18.67 15.47
CA TYR A 546 -20.97 17.46 14.65
C TYR A 546 -21.14 16.20 15.50
N LEU A 547 -20.39 16.05 16.59
CA LEU A 547 -20.54 14.97 17.58
C LEU A 547 -21.77 15.09 18.48
N LYS A 548 -22.46 16.24 18.49
CA LYS A 548 -23.77 16.41 19.14
C LYS A 548 -24.93 16.18 18.17
N MET A 549 -24.65 16.21 16.86
CA MET A 549 -25.63 15.95 15.80
C MET A 549 -25.62 14.47 15.35
N LEU A 550 -24.50 13.77 15.54
CA LEU A 550 -24.43 12.31 15.64
C LEU A 550 -24.84 11.87 17.05
#